data_AF-A0AAD9DP55-F1
#
_entry.id   AF-A0AAD9DP55-F1
#
_cell.length_a   1.000
_cell.length_b   1.000
_cell.length_c   1.000
_cell.angle_alpha   90.00
_cell.angle_beta   90.00
_cell.angle_gamma   90.00
#
_symmetry.space_group_name_H-M   'P 1'
#
loop_
_entity.id
_entity.type
_entity.pdbx_description
1 polymer ?
#
loop_
_entity_poly.entity_id
_entity_poly.type
_entity_poly.pdbx_seq_one_letter_code
_entity_poly.pdbx_strand_id
1 'polypeptide(L)'
;DIRECSGPHNILMELNAAVKEKNNQLRQRIQEMEQMAKEQDKETDKNAILRETEGHLKQMLSNQTAWRKSNLACKMAIDNLEKDQLLHGGDTLVRQRKATKESLVQTSSDITENLMGISRMMAQQVKQSEETIGTL
;
A
#
# COMPACT_ATOMS: atom_id res chain seq x y z
N ASP A 1 0.23 -15.74 -8.58
CA ASP A 1 -0.03 -15.00 -9.83
C ASP A 1 0.72 -13.66 -9.74
N ILE A 2 1.22 -13.06 -10.84
CA ILE A 2 1.77 -11.69 -10.77
C ILE A 2 0.71 -10.77 -10.17
N ARG A 3 -0.56 -10.93 -10.54
CA ARG A 3 -1.70 -10.11 -10.09
C ARG A 3 -1.93 -10.08 -8.58
N GLU A 4 -1.32 -11.00 -7.82
CA GLU A 4 -1.45 -11.11 -6.36
C GLU A 4 -0.15 -10.74 -5.63
N CYS A 5 0.85 -10.20 -6.36
CA CYS A 5 2.13 -9.85 -5.78
C CYS A 5 2.04 -8.50 -5.06
N SER A 6 1.62 -8.54 -3.79
CA SER A 6 1.71 -7.44 -2.82
C SER A 6 2.96 -7.53 -1.92
N GLY A 7 3.86 -8.46 -2.24
CA GLY A 7 5.13 -8.67 -1.54
C GLY A 7 6.25 -7.73 -2.00
N PRO A 8 7.44 -7.81 -1.37
CA PRO A 8 8.58 -6.94 -1.68
C PRO A 8 9.03 -7.01 -3.14
N HIS A 9 9.64 -5.92 -3.61
CA HIS A 9 10.02 -5.70 -5.02
C HIS A 9 10.88 -6.82 -5.62
N ASN A 10 11.65 -7.53 -4.79
CA ASN A 10 12.49 -8.65 -5.20
C ASN A 10 11.67 -9.83 -5.76
N ILE A 11 10.51 -10.15 -5.18
CA ILE A 11 9.63 -11.22 -5.65
C ILE A 11 9.05 -10.84 -7.02
N LEU A 12 8.64 -9.58 -7.19
CA LEU A 12 8.16 -9.07 -8.47
C LEU A 12 9.27 -9.12 -9.55
N MET A 13 10.52 -8.83 -9.19
CA MET A 13 11.65 -8.95 -10.11
C MET A 13 11.88 -10.39 -10.56
N GLU A 14 11.84 -11.36 -9.65
CA GLU A 14 12.06 -12.78 -9.96
C GLU A 14 10.96 -13.32 -10.88
N LEU A 15 9.68 -13.05 -10.57
CA LEU A 15 8.56 -13.41 -11.46
C LEU A 15 8.71 -12.77 -12.84
N ASN A 16 9.17 -11.51 -12.90
CA ASN A 16 9.39 -10.82 -14.16
C ASN A 16 10.53 -11.42 -14.98
N ALA A 17 11.61 -11.89 -14.33
CA ALA A 17 12.69 -12.59 -14.99
C ALA A 17 12.18 -13.90 -15.60
N ALA A 18 11.44 -14.71 -14.82
CA ALA A 18 10.87 -15.96 -15.29
C ALA A 18 9.91 -15.77 -16.48
N VAL A 19 9.02 -14.77 -16.42
CA VAL A 19 8.10 -14.47 -17.53
C VAL A 19 8.85 -14.01 -18.78
N LYS A 20 9.89 -13.17 -18.63
CA LYS A 20 10.72 -12.75 -19.76
C LYS A 20 11.41 -13.93 -20.44
N GLU A 21 11.96 -14.85 -19.65
CA GLU A 21 12.61 -16.04 -20.17
C GLU A 21 11.63 -16.94 -20.94
N LYS A 22 10.46 -17.21 -20.37
CA LYS A 22 9.40 -17.98 -21.06
C LYS A 22 8.91 -17.30 -22.33
N ASN A 23 8.82 -15.97 -22.34
CA ASN A 23 8.41 -15.22 -23.52
C ASN A 23 9.48 -15.26 -24.64
N ASN A 24 10.76 -15.26 -24.27
CA ASN A 24 11.85 -15.43 -25.22
C ASN A 24 11.86 -16.85 -25.82
N GLN A 25 11.67 -17.88 -24.99
CA GLN A 25 11.53 -19.27 -25.45
C GLN A 25 10.35 -19.42 -26.42
N LEU A 26 9.20 -18.80 -26.11
CA LEU A 26 8.03 -18.81 -26.98
C LEU A 26 8.31 -18.12 -28.33
N ARG A 27 9.01 -16.98 -28.33
CA ARG A 27 9.44 -16.32 -29.58
C ARG A 27 10.30 -17.23 -30.45
N GLN A 28 11.27 -17.89 -29.84
CA GLN A 28 12.16 -18.80 -30.57
C GLN A 28 11.38 -19.97 -31.18
N ARG A 29 10.44 -20.56 -30.44
CA ARG A 29 9.59 -21.64 -30.94
C ARG A 29 8.70 -21.21 -32.10
N ILE A 30 8.15 -19.99 -32.05
CA ILE A 30 7.38 -19.43 -33.17
C ILE A 30 8.26 -19.27 -34.42
N GLN A 31 9.51 -18.81 -34.27
CA GLN A 31 10.46 -18.71 -35.38
C GLN A 31 10.84 -20.09 -35.95
N GLU A 32 11.01 -21.09 -35.08
CA GLU A 32 11.24 -22.48 -35.51
C GLU A 32 10.05 -23.01 -36.33
N MET A 33 8.80 -22.68 -35.95
CA MET A 33 7.61 -23.04 -36.73
C MET A 33 7.55 -22.34 -38.10
N GLU A 34 7.93 -21.05 -38.17
CA GLU A 34 8.06 -20.34 -39.45
C GLU A 34 9.10 -21.00 -40.36
N GLN A 35 10.20 -21.47 -39.79
CA GLN A 35 11.24 -22.16 -40.54
C GLN A 35 10.76 -23.54 -41.03
N MET A 36 10.12 -24.33 -40.16
CA MET A 36 9.51 -25.61 -40.55
C MET A 36 8.49 -25.44 -41.68
N ALA A 37 7.73 -24.34 -41.70
CA ALA A 37 6.80 -24.06 -42.79
C ALA A 37 7.50 -23.82 -44.14
N LYS A 38 8.68 -23.19 -44.13
CA LYS A 38 9.48 -22.95 -45.35
C LYS A 38 10.11 -24.23 -45.91
N GLU A 39 10.31 -25.22 -45.05
CA GLU A 39 10.89 -26.52 -45.40
C GLU A 39 9.85 -27.52 -45.90
N GLN A 40 8.56 -27.19 -45.85
CA GLN A 40 7.50 -28.07 -46.37
C GLN A 40 7.42 -28.04 -47.89
N ASP A 41 7.47 -29.22 -48.50
CA ASP A 41 7.25 -29.41 -49.95
C ASP A 41 5.78 -29.25 -50.35
N LYS A 42 4.85 -29.58 -49.44
CA LYS A 42 3.41 -29.49 -49.68
C LYS A 42 2.88 -28.13 -49.25
N GLU A 43 2.32 -27.40 -50.22
CA GLU A 43 1.74 -26.07 -49.97
C GLU A 43 0.57 -26.11 -48.98
N THR A 44 -0.18 -27.22 -48.90
CA THR A 44 -1.23 -27.40 -47.88
C THR A 44 -0.67 -27.43 -46.47
N ASP A 45 0.45 -28.11 -46.28
CA ASP A 45 1.06 -28.34 -44.98
C ASP A 45 1.80 -27.08 -44.52
N LYS A 46 2.49 -26.41 -45.46
CA LYS A 46 3.03 -25.06 -45.25
C LYS A 46 1.97 -24.08 -44.78
N ASN A 47 0.83 -24.01 -45.47
CA ASN A 47 -0.25 -23.09 -45.10
C ASN A 47 -0.92 -23.45 -43.76
N ALA A 48 -0.97 -24.73 -43.41
CA ALA A 48 -1.45 -25.16 -42.10
C ALA A 48 -0.53 -24.67 -40.97
N ILE A 49 0.79 -24.87 -41.11
CA ILE A 49 1.78 -24.42 -40.12
C ILE A 49 1.77 -22.90 -39.99
N LEU A 50 1.77 -22.16 -41.11
CA LEU A 50 1.74 -20.68 -41.08
C LEU A 50 0.50 -20.13 -40.35
N ARG A 51 -0.67 -20.75 -40.56
CA ARG A 51 -1.90 -20.35 -39.86
C ARG A 51 -1.78 -20.55 -38.35
N GLU A 52 -1.19 -21.66 -37.92
CA GLU A 52 -0.98 -21.94 -36.49
C GLU A 52 0.03 -20.98 -35.88
N THR A 53 1.14 -20.72 -36.58
CA THR A 53 2.15 -19.73 -36.22
C THR A 53 1.54 -18.34 -36.02
N GLU A 54 0.69 -17.88 -36.93
CA GLU A 54 -0.03 -16.60 -36.78
C GLU A 54 -0.92 -16.59 -35.53
N GLY A 55 -1.57 -17.72 -35.22
CA GLY A 55 -2.36 -17.90 -34.00
C GLY A 55 -1.50 -17.72 -32.74
N HIS A 56 -0.34 -18.39 -32.69
CA HIS A 56 0.61 -18.27 -31.59
C HIS A 56 1.19 -16.87 -31.45
N LEU A 57 1.48 -16.18 -32.56
CA LEU A 57 1.94 -14.79 -32.55
C LEU A 57 0.90 -13.87 -31.89
N LYS A 58 -0.38 -14.00 -32.28
CA LYS A 58 -1.48 -13.23 -31.69
C LYS A 58 -1.63 -13.50 -30.20
N GLN A 59 -1.58 -14.77 -29.79
CA GLN A 59 -1.65 -15.16 -28.38
C GLN A 59 -0.47 -14.59 -27.57
N MET A 60 0.75 -14.66 -28.10
CA MET A 60 1.94 -14.12 -27.45
C MET A 60 1.83 -12.59 -27.23
N LEU A 61 1.35 -11.84 -28.24
CA LEU A 61 1.15 -10.39 -28.13
C LEU A 61 0.08 -10.03 -27.08
N SER A 62 -1.02 -10.80 -27.05
CA SER A 62 -2.05 -10.67 -26.03
C SER A 62 -1.48 -10.92 -24.63
N ASN A 63 -0.74 -12.02 -24.44
CA ASN A 63 -0.09 -12.36 -23.19
C ASN A 63 0.93 -11.30 -22.75
N GLN A 64 1.70 -10.73 -23.68
CA GLN A 64 2.63 -9.64 -23.38
C GLN A 64 1.89 -8.40 -22.84
N THR A 65 0.74 -8.07 -23.41
CA THR A 65 -0.08 -6.93 -22.99
C THR A 65 -0.70 -7.17 -21.61
N ALA A 66 -1.28 -8.35 -21.40
CA ALA A 66 -1.83 -8.76 -20.11
C ALA A 66 -0.77 -8.77 -19.00
N TRP A 67 0.43 -9.26 -19.32
CA TRP A 67 1.58 -9.23 -18.41
C TRP A 67 1.98 -7.81 -18.06
N ARG A 68 2.18 -6.91 -19.04
CA ARG A 68 2.50 -5.49 -18.78
C ARG A 68 1.48 -4.83 -17.86
N LYS A 69 0.18 -5.05 -18.12
CA LYS A 69 -0.91 -4.51 -17.29
C LYS A 69 -0.84 -5.02 -15.85
N SER A 70 -0.65 -6.33 -15.68
CA SER A 70 -0.53 -6.94 -14.35
C SER A 70 0.68 -6.42 -13.60
N ASN A 71 1.82 -6.30 -14.28
CA ASN A 71 3.07 -5.80 -13.73
C ASN A 71 2.95 -4.34 -13.24
N LEU A 72 2.27 -3.50 -14.02
CA LEU A 72 1.97 -2.12 -13.61
C LEU A 72 1.08 -2.08 -12.37
N ALA A 73 0.00 -2.87 -12.35
CA ALA A 73 -0.91 -2.93 -11.20
C ALA A 73 -0.16 -3.34 -9.91
N CYS A 74 0.77 -4.30 -10.00
CA CYS A 74 1.56 -4.73 -8.86
C CYS A 74 2.51 -3.66 -8.37
N LYS A 75 3.21 -2.97 -9.28
CA LYS A 75 4.08 -1.84 -8.93
C LYS A 75 3.29 -0.75 -8.21
N MET A 76 2.13 -0.37 -8.75
CA MET A 76 1.26 0.63 -8.12
C MET A 76 0.78 0.18 -6.73
N ALA A 77 0.47 -1.11 -6.55
CA ALA A 77 0.05 -1.64 -5.26
C ALA A 77 1.19 -1.59 -4.23
N ILE A 78 2.41 -1.95 -4.64
CA ILE A 78 3.62 -1.85 -3.80
C ILE A 78 3.88 -0.38 -3.43
N ASP A 79 3.90 0.51 -4.42
CA ASP A 79 4.18 1.94 -4.20
C ASP A 79 3.14 2.58 -3.26
N ASN A 80 1.85 2.23 -3.42
CA ASN A 80 0.79 2.71 -2.54
C ASN A 80 0.95 2.17 -1.11
N LEU A 81 1.29 0.89 -0.95
CA LEU A 81 1.55 0.30 0.36
C LEU A 81 2.72 0.98 1.06
N GLU A 82 3.81 1.26 0.34
CA GLU A 82 4.97 1.99 0.87
C GLU A 82 4.60 3.43 1.25
N LYS A 83 3.83 4.12 0.41
CA LYS A 83 3.32 5.46 0.71
C LYS A 83 2.44 5.46 1.96
N ASP A 84 1.50 4.52 2.08
CA ASP A 84 0.60 4.43 3.23
C ASP A 84 1.37 4.12 4.52
N GLN A 85 2.40 3.27 4.45
CA GLN A 85 3.31 3.03 5.57
C GLN A 85 4.07 4.29 5.98
N LEU A 86 4.54 5.10 5.03
CA LEU A 86 5.22 6.38 5.34
C LEU A 86 4.27 7.40 5.97
N LEU A 87 3.04 7.51 5.46
CA LEU A 87 2.06 8.49 5.92
C LEU A 87 1.43 8.12 7.26
N HIS A 88 1.11 6.85 7.47
CA HIS A 88 0.34 6.39 8.64
C HIS A 88 1.14 5.51 9.62
N GLY A 89 2.36 5.10 9.27
CA GLY A 89 3.21 4.30 10.16
C GLY A 89 3.60 5.03 11.45
N GLY A 90 3.60 6.37 11.45
CA GLY A 90 3.81 7.18 12.65
C GLY A 90 2.53 7.61 13.38
N ASP A 91 1.37 7.54 12.72
CA ASP A 91 0.12 8.15 13.20
C ASP A 91 -0.38 7.52 14.50
N THR A 92 -0.19 6.22 14.68
CA THR A 92 -0.66 5.53 15.91
C THR A 92 0.08 6.04 17.16
N LEU A 93 1.41 6.20 17.07
CA LEU A 93 2.21 6.72 18.19
C LEU A 93 2.03 8.23 18.39
N VAL A 94 1.89 9.00 17.30
CA VAL A 94 1.67 10.45 17.36
C VAL A 94 0.28 10.78 17.91
N ARG A 95 -0.75 10.06 17.46
CA ARG A 95 -2.14 10.18 17.95
C ARG A 95 -2.24 9.77 19.41
N GLN A 96 -1.55 8.71 19.84
CA GLN A 96 -1.48 8.31 21.23
C GLN A 96 -0.81 9.39 22.09
N ARG A 97 0.32 9.96 21.65
CA ARG A 97 0.97 11.09 22.34
C ARG A 97 0.07 12.33 22.45
N LYS A 98 -0.69 12.63 21.39
CA LYS A 98 -1.63 13.77 21.38
C LYS A 98 -2.74 13.58 22.41
N ALA A 99 -3.37 12.40 22.44
CA ALA A 99 -4.40 12.06 23.42
C ALA A 99 -3.88 12.14 24.87
N THR A 100 -2.67 11.64 25.14
CA THR A 100 -2.07 11.73 26.48
C THR A 100 -1.80 13.17 26.89
N LYS A 101 -1.35 14.04 25.97
CA LYS A 101 -1.10 15.45 26.26
C LYS A 101 -2.41 16.21 26.57
N GLU A 102 -3.48 15.95 25.81
CA GLU A 102 -4.80 16.55 26.05
C GLU A 102 -5.35 16.14 27.42
N SER A 103 -5.26 14.85 27.78
CA SER A 103 -5.66 14.35 29.10
C SER A 103 -4.87 15.00 30.25
N LEU A 104 -3.55 15.22 30.05
CA LEU A 104 -2.71 15.89 31.04
C LEU A 104 -3.10 17.36 31.25
N VAL A 105 -3.38 18.08 30.16
CA VAL A 105 -3.82 19.50 30.23
C VAL A 105 -5.17 19.61 30.91
N GLN A 106 -6.11 18.71 30.62
CA GLN A 106 -7.41 18.69 31.29
C GLN A 106 -7.26 18.48 32.79
N THR A 107 -6.50 17.44 33.18
CA THR A 107 -6.25 17.13 34.60
C THR A 107 -5.59 18.31 35.33
N SER A 108 -4.61 18.97 34.69
CA SER A 108 -3.95 20.16 35.25
C SER A 108 -4.92 21.34 35.41
N SER A 109 -5.85 21.51 34.48
CA SER A 109 -6.87 22.56 34.53
C SER A 109 -7.86 22.30 35.67
N ASP A 110 -8.35 21.07 35.78
CA ASP A 110 -9.28 20.65 36.84
C ASP A 110 -8.64 20.81 38.24
N ILE A 111 -7.37 20.43 38.40
CA ILE A 111 -6.63 20.64 39.66
C ILE A 111 -6.52 22.14 39.98
N THR A 112 -6.22 22.96 38.98
CA THR A 112 -6.09 24.41 39.17
C THR A 112 -7.41 25.05 39.56
N GLU A 113 -8.51 24.65 38.90
CA GLU A 113 -9.85 25.14 39.21
C GLU A 113 -10.28 24.73 40.63
N ASN A 114 -10.04 23.47 41.01
CA ASN A 114 -10.29 23.00 42.36
C ASN A 114 -9.49 23.79 43.41
N LEU A 115 -8.20 24.05 43.17
CA LEU A 115 -7.37 24.87 44.07
C LEU A 115 -7.85 26.32 44.18
N MET A 116 -8.30 26.92 43.07
CA MET A 116 -8.91 28.25 43.08
C MET A 116 -10.23 28.26 43.85
N GLY A 117 -11.06 27.22 43.68
CA GLY A 117 -12.31 27.05 44.41
C GLY A 117 -12.08 26.95 45.92
N ILE A 118 -11.13 26.11 46.34
CA ILE A 118 -10.71 25.98 47.74
C ILE A 118 -10.19 27.33 48.27
N SER A 119 -9.35 28.03 47.51
CA SER A 119 -8.81 29.34 47.89
C SER A 119 -9.91 30.39 48.10
N ARG A 120 -10.92 30.44 47.21
CA ARG A 120 -12.08 31.34 47.36
C ARG A 120 -12.92 30.98 48.57
N MET A 121 -13.16 29.68 48.80
CA MET A 121 -13.94 29.20 49.93
C MET A 121 -13.24 29.52 51.26
N MET A 122 -11.92 29.31 51.35
CA MET A 122 -11.12 29.71 52.51
C MET A 122 -11.18 31.22 52.74
N ALA A 123 -11.02 32.04 51.69
CA ALA A 123 -11.14 33.49 51.80
C ALA A 123 -12.54 33.91 52.30
N GLN A 124 -13.60 33.25 51.83
CA GLN A 124 -14.96 33.51 52.30
C GLN A 124 -15.14 33.09 53.77
N GLN A 125 -14.62 31.94 54.18
CA GLN A 125 -14.68 31.49 55.58
C GLN A 125 -13.93 32.44 56.52
N VAL A 126 -12.75 32.91 56.13
CA VAL A 126 -11.99 33.91 56.90
C VAL A 126 -12.79 35.20 57.03
N LYS A 127 -13.34 35.71 55.93
CA LYS A 127 -14.17 36.93 55.95
C LYS A 127 -15.41 36.79 56.85
N GLN A 128 -16.12 35.66 56.74
CA GLN A 128 -17.28 35.38 57.61
C GLN A 128 -16.87 35.25 59.08
N SER A 129 -15.71 34.66 59.36
CA SER A 129 -15.15 34.58 60.72
C SER A 129 -14.81 35.97 61.28
N GLU A 130 -14.26 36.87 60.46
CA GLU A 130 -13.97 38.26 60.86
C GLU A 130 -15.25 39.04 61.16
N GLU A 131 -16.29 38.92 60.31
CA GLU A 131 -17.58 39.59 60.51
C GLU A 131 -18.29 39.09 61.79
N THR A 132 -18.19 37.80 62.10
CA THR A 132 -18.78 37.20 63.32
C THR A 132 -18.03 37.59 64.58
N ILE A 133 -16.70 37.72 64.53
CA ILE A 133 -15.89 38.19 65.66
C ILE A 133 -16.09 39.70 65.91
N GLY A 134 -16.31 40.49 64.85
CA GLY A 134 -16.57 41.94 64.97
C GLY A 134 -17.97 42.33 65.46
N THR A 135 -18.90 41.37 65.54
CA THR A 135 -20.29 41.60 66.01
C THR A 135 -20.59 41.05 67.41
N LEU A 136 -19.58 40.47 68.09
CA LEU A 136 -19.63 40.00 69.48
C LEU A 136 -19.11 41.03 70.47
#